data_AF-A0A4S2B239-F1
#
_entry.id   AF-A0A4S2B239-F1
#
_cell.length_a   1.000
_cell.length_b   1.000
_cell.length_c   1.000
_cell.angle_alpha   90.00
_cell.angle_beta   90.00
_cell.angle_gamma   90.00
#
_symmetry.space_group_name_H-M   'P 1'
#
loop_
_entity.id
_entity.type
_entity.pdbx_description
1 polymer ?
#
loop_
_entity_poly.entity_id
_entity_poly.type
_entity_poly.pdbx_seq_one_letter_code
_entity_poly.pdbx_strand_id
1 'polypeptide(L)'
;MAKVTVTINGVEYPCRPTMGAMLRFKKETGREVTELQNGSFSDLCVYLYCCVASASAADKKPFDMSLMDFADALSPEDMTAWANQMQDNTQQGDGEKKS
;
A
#
# COMPACT_ATOMS: atom_id res chain seq x y z
N MET A 1 5.14 6.40 15.54
CA MET A 1 4.49 5.65 14.45
C MET A 1 5.48 5.58 13.29
N ALA A 2 5.92 4.38 12.92
CA ALA A 2 6.84 4.23 11.80
C ALA A 2 6.13 4.70 10.51
N LYS A 3 6.73 5.63 9.76
CA LYS A 3 6.21 6.00 8.45
C LYS A 3 6.54 4.86 7.50
N VAL A 4 5.54 4.11 7.06
CA VAL A 4 5.71 3.17 5.96
C VAL A 4 5.87 4.01 4.68
N THR A 5 7.03 3.88 4.05
CA THR A 5 7.35 4.54 2.78
C THR A 5 7.75 3.49 1.76
N VAL A 6 7.52 3.79 0.50
CA VAL A 6 7.96 2.93 -0.62
C VAL A 6 8.78 3.78 -1.57
N THR A 7 9.90 3.24 -2.02
CA THR A 7 10.74 3.90 -3.02
C THR A 7 10.40 3.34 -4.38
N ILE A 8 9.98 4.20 -5.30
CA ILE A 8 9.59 3.83 -6.66
C ILE A 8 10.40 4.69 -7.60
N ASN A 9 11.17 4.06 -8.48
CA ASN A 9 12.06 4.75 -9.42
C ASN A 9 12.99 5.79 -8.73
N GLY A 10 13.49 5.45 -7.53
CA GLY A 10 14.34 6.35 -6.73
C GLY A 10 13.61 7.48 -6.00
N VAL A 11 12.29 7.56 -6.08
CA VAL A 11 11.47 8.56 -5.37
C VAL A 11 10.74 7.90 -4.21
N GLU A 12 10.95 8.42 -3.00
CA GLU A 12 10.24 7.95 -1.81
C GLU A 12 8.81 8.51 -1.76
N TYR A 13 7.81 7.63 -1.67
CA TYR A 13 6.41 7.98 -1.51
C TYR A 13 5.87 7.52 -0.16
N PRO A 14 4.96 8.29 0.46
CA PRO A 14 4.27 7.85 1.67
C PRO A 14 3.33 6.70 1.29
N CYS A 15 3.40 5.61 2.04
CA CYS A 15 2.51 4.46 1.86
C CYS A 15 1.80 4.19 3.18
N ARG A 16 0.57 4.69 3.35
CA ARG A 16 -0.19 4.51 4.59
C ARG A 16 -1.51 3.79 4.33
N PRO A 17 -1.87 2.79 5.14
CA PRO A 17 -3.17 2.15 5.05
C PRO A 17 -4.23 3.13 5.57
N THR A 18 -4.80 3.92 4.67
CA THR A 18 -5.92 4.81 4.98
C THR A 18 -7.24 4.14 4.58
N MET A 19 -8.36 4.60 5.15
CA MET A 19 -9.68 4.14 4.69
C MET A 19 -9.89 4.42 3.19
N GLY A 20 -9.29 5.49 2.67
CA GLY A 20 -9.31 5.81 1.23
C GLY A 20 -8.53 4.81 0.37
N ALA A 21 -7.48 4.18 0.90
CA ALA A 21 -6.77 3.10 0.22
C ALA A 21 -7.64 1.84 0.17
N MET A 22 -8.31 1.49 1.28
CA MET A 22 -9.19 0.32 1.37
C MET A 22 -10.38 0.42 0.39
N LEU A 23 -11.02 1.60 0.32
CA LEU A 23 -12.14 1.83 -0.61
C LEU A 23 -11.70 1.79 -2.07
N ARG A 24 -10.51 2.33 -2.40
CA ARG A 24 -9.96 2.25 -3.76
C ARG A 24 -9.63 0.82 -4.14
N PHE A 25 -9.02 0.06 -3.24
CA PHE A 25 -8.74 -1.36 -3.48
C PHE A 25 -10.03 -2.14 -3.79
N LYS A 26 -11.07 -1.96 -2.97
CA LYS A 26 -12.38 -2.58 -3.21
C LYS A 26 -12.97 -2.20 -4.55
N LYS A 27 -12.82 -0.94 -4.96
CA LYS A 27 -13.32 -0.46 -6.25
C LYS A 27 -12.59 -1.10 -7.43
N GLU A 28 -11.30 -1.37 -7.28
CA GLU A 28 -10.44 -1.91 -8.35
C GLU A 28 -10.53 -3.44 -8.47
N THR A 29 -10.55 -4.16 -7.35
CA THR A 29 -10.54 -5.64 -7.32
C THR A 29 -11.92 -6.26 -7.08
N GLY A 30 -12.88 -5.46 -6.60
CA GLY A 30 -14.20 -5.95 -6.16
C GLY A 30 -14.18 -6.67 -4.81
N ARG A 31 -13.04 -6.72 -4.12
CA ARG A 31 -12.85 -7.47 -2.86
C ARG A 31 -12.36 -6.59 -1.72
N GLU A 32 -12.62 -6.99 -0.50
CA GLU A 32 -12.11 -6.30 0.67
C GLU A 32 -10.60 -6.57 0.84
N VAL A 33 -9.88 -5.62 1.44
CA VAL A 33 -8.45 -5.78 1.78
C VAL A 33 -8.25 -6.94 2.77
N THR A 34 -9.27 -7.26 3.57
CA THR A 34 -9.26 -8.40 4.49
C THR A 34 -9.28 -9.76 3.77
N GLU A 35 -9.67 -9.79 2.49
CA GLU A 35 -9.67 -10.99 1.66
C GLU A 35 -8.36 -11.16 0.86
N LEU A 36 -7.41 -10.25 1.04
CA LEU A 36 -6.15 -10.23 0.31
C LEU A 36 -5.31 -11.43 0.77
N GLN A 37 -5.16 -12.42 -0.11
CA GLN A 37 -4.39 -13.63 0.17
C GLN A 37 -2.91 -13.41 -0.10
N ASN A 38 -2.06 -13.89 0.81
CA ASN A 38 -0.61 -13.94 0.65
C ASN A 38 -0.24 -14.88 -0.51
N GLY A 39 -0.21 -14.34 -1.72
CA GLY A 39 0.05 -15.10 -2.96
C GLY A 39 -0.44 -14.37 -4.22
N SER A 40 -1.43 -13.48 -4.09
CA SER A 40 -1.88 -12.64 -5.19
C SER A 40 -0.96 -11.43 -5.37
N PHE A 41 0.10 -11.57 -6.16
CA PHE A 41 1.01 -10.46 -6.50
C PHE A 41 0.26 -9.26 -7.10
N SER A 42 -0.72 -9.52 -7.97
CA SER A 42 -1.55 -8.47 -8.57
C SER A 42 -2.36 -7.70 -7.52
N ASP A 43 -3.00 -8.41 -6.58
CA ASP A 43 -3.79 -7.77 -5.52
C ASP A 43 -2.89 -6.97 -4.56
N LEU A 44 -1.71 -7.51 -4.22
CA LEU A 44 -0.72 -6.79 -3.41
C LEU A 44 -0.24 -5.51 -4.12
N CYS A 45 0.00 -5.56 -5.43
CA CYS A 45 0.38 -4.40 -6.23
C CYS A 45 -0.71 -3.32 -6.22
N VAL A 46 -1.96 -3.72 -6.46
CA VAL A 46 -3.12 -2.81 -6.45
C VAL A 46 -3.27 -2.20 -5.06
N TYR A 47 -3.14 -2.98 -4.00
CA TYR A 47 -3.27 -2.49 -2.63
C TYR A 47 -2.16 -1.51 -2.25
N LEU A 48 -0.91 -1.81 -2.61
CA LEU A 48 0.22 -0.92 -2.43
C LEU A 48 -0.01 0.41 -3.16
N TYR A 49 -0.40 0.37 -4.44
CA TYR A 49 -0.75 1.55 -5.22
C TYR A 49 -1.85 2.38 -4.54
N CYS A 50 -2.91 1.74 -4.06
CA CYS A 50 -4.00 2.41 -3.37
C CYS A 50 -3.53 3.11 -2.08
N CYS A 51 -2.62 2.47 -1.33
CA CYS A 51 -2.01 3.06 -0.13
C CYS A 51 -1.18 4.30 -0.48
N VAL A 52 -0.36 4.23 -1.52
CA VAL A 52 0.47 5.35 -1.97
C VAL A 52 -0.37 6.49 -2.51
N ALA A 53 -1.32 6.21 -3.40
CA ALA A 53 -2.20 7.21 -3.98
C ALA A 53 -3.02 7.92 -2.90
N SER A 54 -3.57 7.17 -1.93
CA SER A 54 -4.35 7.78 -0.88
C SER A 54 -3.51 8.56 0.13
N ALA A 55 -2.33 8.08 0.49
CA ALA A 55 -1.44 8.78 1.42
C ALA A 55 -0.86 10.03 0.75
N SER A 56 -0.46 9.95 -0.52
CA SER A 56 -0.02 11.10 -1.31
C SER A 56 -1.14 12.15 -1.43
N ALA A 57 -2.39 11.73 -1.66
CA ALA A 57 -3.53 12.65 -1.64
C ALA A 57 -3.73 13.32 -0.28
N ALA A 58 -3.54 12.60 0.83
CA ALA A 58 -3.65 13.15 2.18
C ALA A 58 -2.51 14.14 2.49
N ASP A 59 -1.28 13.81 2.08
CA ASP A 59 -0.08 14.64 2.25
C ASP A 59 0.03 15.74 1.16
N LYS A 60 -0.96 15.85 0.25
CA LYS A 60 -0.97 16.77 -0.91
C LYS A 60 0.27 16.66 -1.79
N LYS A 61 0.83 15.45 -1.91
CA LYS A 61 1.97 15.15 -2.78
C LYS A 61 1.44 14.79 -4.18
N PRO A 62 2.00 15.36 -5.26
CA PRO A 62 1.61 15.00 -6.62
C PRO A 62 1.93 13.52 -6.88
N PHE A 63 0.90 12.78 -7.28
CA PHE A 63 0.98 11.37 -7.64
C PHE A 63 0.05 11.16 -8.84
N ASP A 64 0.60 11.38 -10.04
CA ASP A 64 -0.11 11.29 -11.33
C ASP A 64 0.20 9.97 -12.08
N MET A 65 0.77 8.98 -11.41
CA MET A 65 1.01 7.67 -12.00
C MET A 65 -0.28 6.86 -12.02
N SER A 66 -0.58 6.19 -13.14
CA SER A 66 -1.63 5.18 -13.16
C SER A 66 -1.16 3.90 -12.45
N LEU A 67 -2.09 2.97 -12.20
CA LEU A 67 -1.75 1.67 -11.61
C LEU A 67 -0.73 0.90 -12.45
N MET A 68 -0.81 1.00 -13.78
CA MET A 68 0.15 0.35 -14.68
C MET A 68 1.51 1.05 -14.66
N ASP A 69 1.55 2.39 -14.71
CA ASP A 69 2.82 3.13 -14.61
C ASP A 69 3.53 2.84 -13.28
N PHE A 70 2.73 2.70 -12.21
CA PHE A 70 3.23 2.31 -10.90
C PHE A 70 3.80 0.89 -10.90
N ALA A 71 3.08 -0.07 -11.48
CA ALA A 71 3.52 -1.45 -11.57
C ALA A 71 4.78 -1.59 -12.43
N ASP A 72 4.88 -0.83 -13.53
CA ASP A 72 6.05 -0.80 -14.41
C ASP A 72 7.28 -0.19 -13.71
N ALA A 73 7.06 0.75 -12.79
CA ALA A 73 8.12 1.40 -12.02
C ALA A 73 8.50 0.65 -10.72
N LEU A 74 7.71 -0.33 -10.31
CA LEU A 74 7.90 -1.08 -9.07
C LEU A 74 8.60 -2.41 -9.34
N SER A 75 9.76 -2.62 -8.72
CA SER A 75 10.48 -3.88 -8.84
C SER A 75 9.86 -4.94 -7.90
N PRO A 76 9.95 -6.25 -8.22
CA PRO A 76 9.54 -7.31 -7.32
C PRO A 76 10.24 -7.27 -5.95
N GLU A 77 11.49 -6.78 -5.93
CA GLU A 77 12.27 -6.58 -4.69
C GLU A 77 11.67 -5.49 -3.82
N ASP A 78 11.27 -4.35 -4.41
CA ASP A 78 10.62 -3.23 -3.71
C ASP A 78 9.26 -3.66 -3.12
N MET A 79 8.49 -4.44 -3.89
CA MET A 79 7.22 -5.00 -3.40
C MET A 79 7.44 -5.95 -2.22
N THR A 80 8.47 -6.80 -2.29
CA THR A 80 8.80 -7.75 -1.21
C THR A 80 9.26 -7.00 0.04
N ALA A 81 10.11 -5.99 -0.11
CA ALA A 81 10.55 -5.13 0.98
C ALA A 81 9.37 -4.42 1.66
N TRP A 82 8.45 -3.87 0.87
CA TRP A 82 7.23 -3.25 1.39
C TRP A 82 6.31 -4.27 2.08
N ALA A 83 6.10 -5.45 1.49
CA ALA A 83 5.25 -6.49 2.07
C ALA A 83 5.77 -6.92 3.44
N ASN A 84 7.10 -7.06 3.58
CA ASN A 84 7.75 -7.31 4.87
C ASN A 84 7.52 -6.17 5.87
N GLN A 85 7.62 -4.91 5.45
CA GLN A 85 7.33 -3.75 6.32
C GLN A 85 5.85 -3.68 6.73
N MET A 86 4.93 -4.06 5.85
CA MET A 86 3.50 -4.13 6.14
C MET A 86 3.15 -5.28 7.08
N GLN A 87 3.79 -6.45 6.96
CA GLN A 87 3.65 -7.54 7.91
C GLN A 87 4.12 -7.14 9.31
N ASP A 88 5.21 -6.38 9.40
CA ASP A 88 5.72 -5.84 10.66
C ASP A 88 4.76 -4.77 11.25
N ASN A 89 4.16 -3.93 10.41
CA ASN A 89 3.19 -2.91 10.85
C ASN A 89 1.78 -3.46 11.15
N THR A 90 1.33 -4.52 10.48
CA THR A 90 0.02 -5.15 10.77
C THR A 90 0.01 -5.86 12.11
N GLN A 91 1.18 -6.16 12.69
CA GLN A 91 1.30 -6.56 14.09
C GLN A 91 1.06 -5.42 15.10
N GLN A 92 1.09 -4.15 14.68
CA GLN A 92 0.75 -2.99 15.51
C GLN A 92 -0.68 -2.47 15.33
N GLY A 93 -1.44 -2.98 14.36
CA GLY A 93 -2.84 -2.59 14.11
C GLY A 93 -3.90 -3.36 14.93
N ASP A 94 -3.53 -4.49 15.53
CA ASP A 94 -4.42 -5.37 16.31
C ASP A 94 -4.00 -5.43 17.79
N GLY A 95 -3.50 -4.31 18.33
CA GLY A 95 -2.80 -4.25 19.62
C GLY A 95 -3.30 -3.22 20.63
N GLU A 96 -4.41 -2.52 20.41
CA GLU A 96 -5.01 -1.63 21.42
C GLU A 96 -6.44 -2.06 21.79
N LYS A 97 -6.54 -3.11 22.60
CA LYS A 97 -7.30 -3.12 23.88
C LYS A 97 -7.15 -4.45 24.61
N LYS A 98 -6.08 -4.56 25.41
CA LYS A 98 -6.12 -5.32 26.67
C LYS A 98 -5.47 -4.44 27.75
N SER A 99 -6.31 -3.67 28.43
CA SER A 99 -6.08 -3.12 29.77
C SER A 99 -7.43 -3.00 30.46
#